data_AF-A8MGR2-F1
#
_entry.id   AF-A8MGR2-F1
#
_cell.length_a   1.000
_cell.length_b   1.000
_cell.length_c   1.000
_cell.angle_alpha   90.00
_cell.angle_beta   90.00
_cell.angle_gamma   90.00
#
_symmetry.space_group_name_H-M   'P 1'
#
loop_
_entity.id
_entity.type
_entity.pdbx_description
1 polymer ?
#
loop_
_entity_poly.entity_id
_entity_poly.type
_entity_poly.pdbx_seq_one_letter_code
_entity_poly.pdbx_strand_id
1 'polypeptide(L)' 'MDFLGGYIMKGKIHKKKFQINKCPSCSSTNVGKLGKSSYFCRNCFVQINKEQNQIYINITSEDGKTIERIRVI' A
#
# COMPACT_ATOMS: atom_id res chain seq x y z
N MET A 1 -16.38 -44.27 20.52
CA MET A 1 -17.27 -43.55 19.60
C MET A 1 -16.91 -42.07 19.68
N ASP A 2 -15.98 -41.63 18.82
CA ASP A 2 -16.20 -40.69 17.70
C ASP A 2 -16.29 -39.23 18.21
N PHE A 3 -15.42 -38.28 17.87
CA PHE A 3 -15.09 -37.83 16.52
C PHE A 3 -13.77 -37.03 16.51
N LEU A 4 -12.80 -37.52 15.73
CA LEU A 4 -11.90 -36.77 14.84
C LEU A 4 -11.31 -35.44 15.34
N GLY A 5 -10.18 -35.52 16.04
CA GLY A 5 -9.19 -34.44 16.14
C GLY A 5 -8.54 -34.16 14.78
N GLY A 6 -9.21 -33.36 13.94
CA GLY A 6 -8.67 -32.88 12.68
C GLY A 6 -7.76 -31.67 12.87
N TYR A 7 -6.44 -31.87 12.83
CA TYR A 7 -5.46 -30.79 12.68
C TYR A 7 -5.55 -30.22 11.26
N ILE A 8 -6.21 -29.07 11.11
CA ILE A 8 -6.27 -28.33 9.84
C ILE A 8 -4.94 -27.60 9.64
N MET A 9 -4.10 -28.14 8.76
CA MET A 9 -2.90 -27.50 8.25
C MET A 9 -3.27 -26.27 7.40
N LYS A 10 -3.46 -25.09 8.02
CA LYS A 10 -3.57 -23.84 7.25
C LYS A 10 -2.19 -23.32 6.88
N GLY A 11 -1.65 -23.87 5.79
CA GLY A 11 -0.50 -23.31 5.08
C GLY A 11 -0.76 -21.85 4.72
N LYS A 12 -0.09 -20.92 5.41
CA LYS A 12 -0.12 -19.50 5.09
C LYS A 12 0.73 -19.28 3.84
N ILE A 13 0.07 -19.14 2.69
CA ILE A 13 0.69 -18.66 1.45
C ILE A 13 1.23 -17.25 1.73
N HIS A 14 2.54 -17.14 1.99
CA HIS A 14 3.25 -15.87 2.11
C HIS A 14 3.24 -15.20 0.72
N LYS A 15 2.17 -14.50 0.38
CA LYS A 15 2.15 -13.63 -0.80
C LYS A 15 3.24 -12.58 -0.59
N LYS A 16 4.34 -12.65 -1.36
CA LYS A 16 5.40 -11.63 -1.42
C LYS A 16 4.75 -10.25 -1.44
N LYS A 17 4.78 -9.59 -0.29
CA LYS A 17 4.17 -8.28 -0.11
C LYS A 17 5.13 -7.29 -0.76
N PHE A 18 4.80 -6.78 -1.93
CA PHE A 18 5.48 -5.60 -2.45
C PHE A 18 5.10 -4.43 -1.53
N GLN A 19 6.07 -3.89 -0.80
CA GLN A 19 5.87 -2.85 0.21
C GLN A 19 6.62 -1.61 -0.25
N ILE A 20 5.91 -0.49 -0.47
CA ILE A 20 6.55 0.80 -0.73
C ILE A 20 7.04 1.31 0.62
N ASN A 21 8.30 1.00 0.95
CA ASN A 21 8.89 1.32 2.25
C ASN A 21 9.34 2.78 2.38
N LYS A 22 9.43 3.51 1.25
CA LYS A 22 9.82 4.92 1.23
C LYS A 22 8.89 5.67 0.29
N CYS A 23 8.39 6.81 0.75
CA CYS A 23 7.60 7.68 -0.10
C CYS A 23 8.51 8.35 -1.14
N PRO A 24 8.21 8.29 -2.45
CA PRO A 24 8.96 9.04 -3.47
C PRO A 24 8.82 10.57 -3.36
N SER A 25 7.82 11.09 -2.65
CA SER A 25 7.59 12.53 -2.51
C SER A 25 8.35 13.17 -1.32
N CYS A 26 8.43 12.47 -0.18
CA CYS A 26 9.05 13.02 1.04
C CYS A 26 10.16 12.14 1.62
N SER A 27 10.54 11.05 0.93
CA SER A 27 11.50 10.04 1.38
C SER A 27 11.21 9.39 2.75
N SER A 28 10.03 9.63 3.31
CA SER A 28 9.64 9.10 4.62
C SER A 28 9.31 7.61 4.56
N THR A 29 9.61 6.90 5.65
CA THR A 29 9.29 5.47 5.83
C THR A 29 7.87 5.22 6.37
N ASN A 30 7.16 6.29 6.77
CA ASN A 30 5.79 6.24 7.27
C ASN A 30 4.74 6.13 6.13
N VAL A 31 4.89 5.12 5.28
CA VAL A 31 3.94 4.80 4.21
C VAL A 31 3.08 3.62 4.64
N GLY A 32 1.78 3.85 4.75
CA GLY A 32 0.79 2.82 5.03
C GLY A 32 0.23 2.22 3.75
N LYS A 33 -0.08 0.92 3.76
CA LYS A 33 -0.82 0.26 2.69
C LYS A 33 -2.31 0.37 2.97
N LEU A 34 -3.06 1.08 2.12
CA LEU A 34 -4.52 1.19 2.22
C LEU A 34 -5.25 0.02 1.54
N GLY A 35 -4.70 -0.49 0.44
CA GLY A 35 -5.35 -1.51 -0.39
C GLY A 35 -4.36 -2.43 -1.09
N LYS A 36 -4.82 -3.25 -2.04
CA LYS A 36 -3.94 -4.19 -2.78
C LYS A 36 -2.81 -3.45 -3.52
N SER A 37 -3.15 -2.34 -4.16
CA SER A 37 -2.30 -1.46 -4.97
C SER A 37 -2.17 -0.05 -4.41
N SER A 38 -3.01 0.36 -3.46
CA SER A 38 -3.03 1.73 -2.95
C SER A 38 -2.27 1.85 -1.63
N TYR A 39 -1.46 2.89 -1.52
CA TYR A 39 -0.63 3.26 -0.38
C TYR A 39 -0.89 4.74 -0.05
N PHE A 40 -0.66 5.13 1.19
CA PHE A 40 -0.86 6.49 1.67
C PHE A 40 0.29 6.86 2.59
N CYS A 41 0.88 8.02 2.38
CA CYS A 41 1.92 8.51 3.25
C CYS A 41 1.31 9.39 4.34
N ARG A 42 1.53 9.04 5.61
CA ARG A 42 1.05 9.85 6.74
C ARG A 42 1.86 11.13 6.97
N ASN A 43 3.01 11.26 6.32
CA ASN A 43 3.93 12.37 6.55
C ASN A 43 3.68 13.55 5.60
N CYS A 44 3.37 13.27 4.33
CA CYS A 44 3.08 14.27 3.30
C CYS A 44 1.62 14.25 2.83
N PHE A 45 0.78 13.42 3.44
CA PHE A 45 -0.65 13.28 3.12
C PHE A 45 -0.96 12.93 1.65
N VAL A 46 0.01 12.38 0.91
CA VAL A 46 -0.16 11.98 -0.50
C VAL A 46 -0.64 10.54 -0.63
N GLN A 47 -1.45 10.29 -1.65
CA GLN A 47 -1.97 8.96 -1.97
C GLN A 47 -1.25 8.35 -3.16
N ILE A 48 -0.59 7.22 -2.94
CA ILE A 48 0.22 6.50 -3.93
C ILE A 48 -0.57 5.31 -4.45
N ASN A 49 -0.83 5.24 -5.75
CA ASN A 49 -1.48 4.12 -6.41
C ASN A 49 -0.50 3.37 -7.31
N LYS A 50 -0.31 2.07 -7.04
CA LYS A 50 0.51 1.18 -7.86
C LYS A 50 -0.37 0.46 -8.87
N GLU A 51 -0.27 0.84 -10.14
CA GLU A 51 -0.96 0.16 -11.24
C GLU A 51 0.04 -0.68 -12.02
N GLN A 52 -0.04 -2.01 -11.90
CA GLN A 52 0.84 -2.97 -12.58
C GLN A 52 2.35 -2.65 -12.45
N ASN A 53 2.88 -1.82 -13.36
CA ASN A 53 4.28 -1.38 -13.43
C ASN A 53 4.47 0.14 -13.25
N GLN A 54 3.40 0.91 -13.07
CA GLN A 54 3.41 2.36 -12.91
C GLN A 54 3.03 2.74 -11.49
N ILE A 55 3.64 3.82 -11.01
CA ILE A 55 3.33 4.38 -9.70
C ILE A 55 2.79 5.79 -9.91
N TYR A 56 1.60 6.02 -9.42
CA TYR A 56 0.90 7.30 -9.46
C TYR A 56 0.87 7.88 -8.06
N ILE A 57 1.28 9.13 -7.89
CA ILE A 57 1.13 9.89 -6.65
C ILE A 57 0.04 10.93 -6.89
N ASN A 58 -0.98 10.92 -6.06
CA ASN A 58 -1.99 11.95 -6.02
C ASN A 58 -1.59 12.87 -4.87
N ILE A 59 -1.19 14.08 -5.22
CA ILE A 59 -0.86 15.11 -4.25
C ILE A 59 -2.14 15.87 -3.96
N THR A 60 -2.41 16.05 -2.67
CA THR A 60 -3.47 16.92 -2.19
C THR A 60 -2.78 18.13 -1.58
N SER A 61 -3.25 19.32 -1.94
CA SER A 61 -2.79 20.55 -1.32
C SER A 61 -3.14 20.55 0.16
N GLU A 62 -2.41 21.33 0.94
CA GLU A 62 -2.68 21.56 2.37
C GLU A 62 -4.13 22.03 2.62
N ASP A 63 -4.74 22.73 1.66
CA ASP A 63 -6.15 23.13 1.64
C ASP A 63 -7.16 22.01 1.29
N GLY A 64 -6.73 20.76 1.13
CA GLY A 64 -7.62 19.62 0.82
C GLY A 64 -8.06 19.51 -0.64
N LYS A 65 -7.54 20.35 -1.53
CA LYS A 65 -7.80 20.24 -2.98
C LYS A 65 -6.87 19.22 -3.63
N THR A 66 -7.41 18.31 -4.43
CA THR A 66 -6.61 17.44 -5.31
C THR A 66 -5.95 18.31 -6.36
N ILE A 67 -4.64 18.52 -6.22
CA ILE A 67 -3.89 19.40 -7.11
C ILE A 67 -3.48 18.64 -8.35
N GLU A 68 -2.75 17.53 -8.19
CA GLU A 68 -2.06 16.90 -9.31
C GLU A 68 -1.85 15.38 -9.12
N ARG A 69 -1.83 14.67 -10.24
CA ARG A 69 -1.51 13.23 -10.33
C ARG A 69 -0.18 13.04 -11.06
N ILE A 70 0.87 12.75 -10.31
CA ILE A 70 2.24 12.56 -10.82
C ILE A 70 2.50 11.09 -11.13
N ARG A 71 3.06 10.80 -12.30
CA ARG A 71 3.57 9.48 -12.67
C ARG A 71 5.07 9.41 -12.37
N VAL A 72 5.47 8.41 -11.58
CA VAL A 72 6.87 8.24 -11.14
C VAL A 72 7.64 7.29 -12.05
N ILE A 73 6.97 6.32 -12.68
CA ILE A 73 7.53 5.26 -13.54
C ILE A 73 6.59 5.01 -14.71
#